data_AF-A0A920D1Z4-F1
#
_entry.id   AF-A0A920D1Z4-F1
#
_cell.length_a   1.000
_cell.length_b   1.000
_cell.length_c   1.000
_cell.angle_alpha   90.00
_cell.angle_beta   90.00
_cell.angle_gamma   90.00
#
_symmetry.space_group_name_H-M   'P 1'
#
loop_
_entity.id
_entity.type
_entity.pdbx_description
1 polymer ?
#
loop_
_entity_poly.entity_id
_entity_poly.type
_entity_poly.pdbx_seq_one_letter_code
_entity_poly.pdbx_strand_id
1 'polypeptide(L)' 'MTLLNDDMLVETYQKAVELKLDRDFISLLLEEIQRRNLSLPVTRGEYAEPQRNM' A
#
# COMPACT_ATOMS: atom_id res chain seq x y z
N MET A 1 -10.66 -12.72 -0.52
CA MET A 1 -9.63 -13.50 -1.24
C MET A 1 -8.78 -14.23 -0.19
N THR A 2 -8.80 -15.56 -0.08
CA THR A 2 -8.12 -16.29 1.04
C THR A 2 -6.80 -16.96 0.66
N LEU A 3 -6.34 -16.81 -0.59
CA LEU A 3 -5.10 -17.45 -1.06
C LEU A 3 -3.82 -16.83 -0.47
N LEU A 4 -3.86 -15.55 -0.09
CA LEU A 4 -2.72 -14.82 0.45
C LEU A 4 -2.80 -14.77 1.98
N ASN A 5 -1.69 -15.14 2.62
CA ASN A 5 -1.45 -14.77 4.01
C ASN A 5 -1.21 -13.25 4.11
N ASP A 6 -1.18 -12.75 5.34
CA ASP A 6 -1.18 -11.30 5.59
C ASP A 6 0.08 -10.61 5.04
N ASP A 7 1.26 -11.23 5.20
CA ASP A 7 2.52 -10.71 4.67
C ASP A 7 2.55 -10.66 3.14
N MET A 8 2.13 -11.74 2.47
CA MET A 8 2.09 -11.79 1.01
C MET A 8 1.05 -10.82 0.44
N LEU A 9 -0.07 -10.59 1.13
CA LEU A 9 -1.08 -9.63 0.71
C LEU A 9 -0.50 -8.20 0.70
N VAL A 10 0.19 -7.82 1.78
CA VAL A 10 0.82 -6.50 1.92
C VAL A 10 1.95 -6.31 0.90
N GLU A 11 2.80 -7.33 0.70
CA GLU A 11 3.87 -7.29 -0.31
C GLU A 11 3.31 -7.19 -1.73
N THR A 12 2.24 -7.95 -2.03
CA THR A 12 1.59 -7.94 -3.36
C THR A 12 0.98 -6.57 -3.65
N TYR A 13 0.33 -5.94 -2.66
CA TYR A 13 -0.20 -4.59 -2.79
C TYR A 13 0.90 -3.58 -3.11
N GLN A 14 2.02 -3.61 -2.38
CA GLN A 14 3.14 -2.69 -2.61
C GLN A 14 3.72 -2.83 -4.01
N LYS A 15 3.99 -4.07 -4.44
CA LYS A 15 4.49 -4.35 -5.80
C LYS A 15 3.49 -3.92 -6.86
N ALA A 16 2.20 -4.15 -6.64
CA ALA A 16 1.15 -3.74 -7.58
C ALA A 16 1.11 -2.22 -7.76
N VAL A 17 1.28 -1.45 -6.68
CA VAL A 17 1.40 0.01 -6.72
C VAL A 17 2.69 0.46 -7.41
N GLU A 18 3.84 -0.13 -7.06
CA GLU A 18 5.14 0.18 -7.65
C GLU A 18 5.17 -0.04 -9.17
N LEU A 19 4.62 -1.18 -9.60
CA LEU A 19 4.53 -1.56 -11.01
C LEU A 19 3.40 -0.84 -11.76
N LYS A 20 2.61 0.01 -11.07
CA LYS A 20 1.45 0.72 -11.63
C LYS A 20 0.49 -0.23 -12.36
N LEU A 21 0.17 -1.33 -11.70
CA LEU A 21 -0.83 -2.28 -12.21
C LEU A 21 -2.22 -1.66 -12.24
N ASP A 22 -3.18 -2.45 -12.73
CA ASP A 22 -4.57 -2.04 -12.84
C ASP A 22 -5.14 -1.51 -11.50
N ARG A 23 -5.89 -0.40 -11.58
CA ARG A 23 -6.41 0.28 -10.39
C ARG A 23 -7.46 -0.54 -9.66
N ASP A 24 -8.27 -1.31 -10.37
CA ASP A 24 -9.30 -2.14 -9.75
C ASP A 24 -8.63 -3.29 -9.01
N PHE A 25 -7.56 -3.87 -9.57
CA PHE A 25 -6.73 -4.85 -8.88
C PHE A 25 -6.10 -4.29 -7.59
N ILE A 26 -5.49 -3.11 -7.65
CA ILE A 26 -4.89 -2.45 -6.48
C ILE A 26 -5.97 -2.17 -5.41
N SER A 27 -7.16 -1.71 -5.84
CA SER A 27 -8.27 -1.41 -4.93
C SER A 27 -8.77 -2.68 -4.21
N LEU A 28 -8.89 -3.80 -4.92
CA LEU A 28 -9.28 -5.08 -4.34
C LEU A 28 -8.28 -5.56 -3.26
N LEU A 29 -6.98 -5.38 -3.49
CA LEU A 29 -5.97 -5.71 -2.48
C LEU A 29 -6.08 -4.80 -1.27
N LEU A 30 -6.29 -3.50 -1.48
CA LEU A 30 -6.44 -2.52 -0.41
C LEU A 30 -7.67 -2.80 0.46
N GLU A 31 -8.81 -3.13 -0.16
CA GLU A 31 -10.03 -3.51 0.56
C GLU A 31 -9.81 -4.74 1.44
N GLU A 32 -9.11 -5.75 0.93
CA GLU A 32 -8.80 -6.96 1.71
C GLU A 32 -7.83 -6.68 2.87
N ILE A 33 -6.84 -5.79 2.68
CA ILE A 33 -5.92 -5.31 3.73
C ILE A 33 -6.69 -4.60 4.84
N GLN A 34 -7.61 -3.71 4.47
CA GLN A 34 -8.48 -3.00 5.42
C GLN A 34 -9.41 -3.97 6.15
N ARG A 35 -10.03 -4.91 5.43
CA ARG A 35 -10.92 -5.93 6.01
C ARG A 35 -10.22 -6.78 7.08
N ARG A 36 -8.93 -7.04 6.91
CA ARG A 36 -8.11 -7.80 7.86
C ARG A 36 -7.40 -6.94 8.91
N ASN A 37 -7.58 -5.62 8.87
CA ASN A 37 -6.89 -4.65 9.73
C ASN A 37 -5.35 -4.79 9.70
N LEU A 38 -4.78 -5.00 8.51
CA LEU A 38 -3.33 -5.11 8.35
C LEU A 38 -2.68 -3.74 8.25
N SER A 39 -1.54 -3.58 8.91
CA SER A 39 -0.73 -2.37 8.84
C SER A 39 0.04 -2.33 7.52
N LEU A 40 -0.21 -1.30 6.71
CA LEU A 40 0.69 -0.96 5.61
C LEU A 40 1.94 -0.30 6.19
N PRO A 41 3.16 -0.67 5.75
CA PRO A 41 4.33 0.09 6.13
C PRO A 41 4.16 1.51 5.60
N VAL A 42 4.26 2.47 6.50
CA VAL A 42 4.35 3.88 6.13
C VAL A 42 5.65 4.02 5.36
N THR A 43 5.56 3.99 4.03
CA THR A 43 6.64 4.49 3.18
C THR A 43 6.76 5.96 3.52
N ARG A 44 7.67 6.28 4.44
CA ARG A 44 8.08 7.64 4.74
C ARG A 44 8.70 8.20 3.47
N GLY A 45 7.86 8.73 2.59
CA GLY A 45 8.29 9.61 1.53
C GLY A 45 8.83 10.85 2.22
N GLU A 46 10.15 10.97 2.31
CA GLU A 46 10.87 12.18 2.75
C GLU A 46 10.75 13.33 1.72
N TYR A 47 9.55 13.55 1.18
CA TYR A 47 9.30 14.56 0.14
C TYR A 47 8.00 15.33 0.40
N ALA A 48 8.03 16.26 1.38
CA ALA A 48 7.33 17.56 1.45
C ALA A 48 7.37 18.05 2.91
N GLU A 49 8.00 19.16 3.31
CA GLU A 49 8.25 20.43 2.62
C GLU A 49 9.66 20.99 2.93
N PRO A 50 10.37 21.57 1.95
CA PRO A 50 11.29 22.67 2.24
C PRO A 50 10.50 23.98 2.36
N GLN A 51 10.87 24.79 3.36
CA GLN A 51 10.58 26.21 3.57
C GLN A 51 9.37 26.61 4.43
N ARG A 52 9.64 27.09 5.65
CA ARG A 52 9.28 28.47 6.01
C ARG A 52 10.40 29.13 6.80
N ASN A 53 11.01 30.12 6.16
CA ASN A 53 11.89 31.11 6.73
C ASN A 53 11.24 31.78 7.96
N MET A 54 11.96 31.81 9.09
CA MET A 54 11.99 32.93 10.02
C MET A 54 13.35 32.95 10.73
#